data_AF-A0A0G0L937-F1
#
_entry.id   AF-A0A0G0L937-F1
#
_cell.length_a   1.000
_cell.length_b   1.000
_cell.length_c   1.000
_cell.angle_alpha   90.00
_cell.angle_beta   90.00
_cell.angle_gamma   90.00
#
_symmetry.space_group_name_H-M   'P 1'
#
loop_
_entity.id
_entity.type
_entity.pdbx_description
1 polymer ?
#
loop_
_entity_poly.entity_id
_entity_poly.type
_entity_poly.pdbx_seq_one_letter_code
_entity_poly.pdbx_strand_id
1 'polypeptide(L)'
;MSKKLQNFLPYIFPLIAIILVVVMFARWYKGKTAEAPVSLLDSQLEVESLPVDVQDSIIKGATDYSMIDMQGSNLATGELRYQIKDDKLSFTVTANLQESKEDYAVWLVDSASDAKKRVFNLKYSKAGYIGSAMVPANILSVEVVVAKASDLMLEDVLLHAELLAPEAN
;
A
#
# COMPACT_ATOMS: atom_id res chain seq x y z
N MET A 1 17.15 -1.13 -58.32
CA MET A 1 17.35 -0.25 -57.14
C MET A 1 18.15 0.97 -57.57
N SER A 2 17.63 2.18 -57.34
CA SER A 2 18.23 3.43 -57.83
C SER A 2 19.65 3.62 -57.26
N LYS A 3 20.65 3.90 -58.12
CA LYS A 3 22.08 4.09 -57.77
C LYS A 3 22.32 5.10 -56.62
N LYS A 4 21.36 6.01 -56.38
CA LYS A 4 21.41 6.94 -55.25
C LYS A 4 21.29 6.23 -53.90
N LEU A 5 20.51 5.17 -53.77
CA LEU A 5 20.27 4.45 -52.52
C LEU A 5 21.51 3.67 -52.04
N GLN A 6 22.30 3.11 -52.96
CA GLN A 6 23.55 2.39 -52.65
C GLN A 6 24.64 3.29 -52.07
N ASN A 7 24.67 4.58 -52.46
CA ASN A 7 25.63 5.54 -51.91
C ASN A 7 25.25 6.06 -50.51
N PHE A 8 23.97 5.97 -50.12
CA PHE A 8 23.52 6.34 -48.77
C PHE A 8 23.54 5.17 -47.78
N LEU A 9 23.56 3.91 -48.26
CA LEU A 9 23.65 2.71 -47.43
C LEU A 9 24.76 2.73 -46.35
N PRO A 10 26.01 3.14 -46.64
CA PRO A 10 27.07 3.15 -45.62
C PRO A 10 26.86 4.23 -44.54
N TYR A 11 26.01 5.23 -44.78
CA TYR A 11 25.69 6.30 -43.83
C TYR A 11 24.41 6.02 -43.01
N ILE A 12 23.55 5.12 -43.48
CA ILE A 12 22.32 4.74 -42.77
C ILE A 12 22.65 3.89 -41.53
N PHE A 13 23.62 2.97 -41.64
CA PHE A 13 24.04 2.12 -40.52
C PHE A 13 24.53 2.91 -39.29
N PRO A 14 25.48 3.87 -39.41
CA PRO A 14 25.89 4.69 -38.29
C PRO A 14 24.77 5.61 -37.76
N LEU A 15 23.88 6.09 -38.63
CA LEU A 15 22.73 6.90 -38.23
C LEU A 15 21.75 6.11 -37.34
N ILE A 16 21.45 4.86 -37.71
CA ILE A 16 20.59 3.97 -36.91
C ILE A 16 21.23 3.67 -35.56
N ALA A 17 22.55 3.46 -35.51
CA ALA A 17 23.26 3.24 -34.26
C ALA A 17 23.14 4.45 -33.31
N ILE A 18 23.27 5.67 -33.82
CA ILE A 18 23.08 6.90 -33.03
C ILE A 18 21.64 7.01 -32.52
N ILE A 19 20.64 6.73 -33.38
CA ILE A 19 19.23 6.74 -32.98
C ILE A 19 18.98 5.71 -31.86
N LEU A 20 19.56 4.51 -31.96
CA LEU A 20 19.45 3.48 -30.92
C LEU A 20 20.05 3.94 -29.59
N VAL A 21 21.22 4.58 -29.60
CA VAL A 21 21.85 5.12 -28.40
C VAL A 21 20.97 6.19 -27.76
N VAL A 22 20.42 7.12 -28.56
CA VAL A 22 19.51 8.16 -28.04
C VAL A 22 18.24 7.55 -27.44
N VAL A 23 17.65 6.54 -28.08
CA VAL A 23 16.47 5.83 -27.56
C VAL A 23 16.79 5.09 -26.27
N MET A 24 17.94 4.41 -26.18
CA MET A 24 18.38 3.78 -24.94
C MET A 24 18.62 4.80 -23.84
N PHE A 25 19.23 5.94 -24.16
CA PHE A 25 19.49 7.01 -23.19
C PHE A 25 18.18 7.64 -22.72
N ALA A 26 17.23 7.91 -23.62
CA ALA A 26 15.92 8.43 -23.27
C ALA A 26 15.12 7.42 -22.42
N ARG A 27 15.19 6.13 -22.73
CA ARG A 27 14.56 5.06 -21.95
C ARG A 27 15.20 4.92 -20.57
N TRP A 28 16.52 4.95 -20.48
CA TRP A 28 17.26 4.90 -19.21
C TRP A 28 16.98 6.15 -18.36
N TYR A 29 16.99 7.33 -18.97
CA TYR A 29 16.68 8.59 -18.32
C TYR A 29 15.25 8.62 -17.81
N LYS A 30 14.26 8.23 -18.63
CA LYS A 30 12.87 8.07 -18.16
C LYS A 30 12.73 7.05 -17.02
N GLY A 31 13.50 5.97 -17.02
CA GLY A 31 13.53 5.02 -15.90
C GLY A 31 14.22 5.55 -14.63
N LYS A 32 15.01 6.62 -14.74
CA LYS A 32 15.68 7.29 -13.62
C LYS A 32 14.92 8.53 -13.12
N THR A 33 14.20 9.23 -14.00
CA THR A 33 13.46 10.47 -13.68
C THR A 33 11.95 10.26 -13.61
N ALA A 34 11.43 9.07 -13.93
CA ALA A 34 10.17 8.62 -13.38
C ALA A 34 10.42 8.20 -11.93
N GLU A 35 10.83 9.18 -11.10
CA GLU A 35 10.63 9.10 -9.67
C GLU A 35 9.11 9.12 -9.50
N ALA A 36 8.48 7.94 -9.58
CA ALA A 36 7.25 7.74 -8.84
C ALA A 36 7.54 8.21 -7.41
N PRO A 37 6.65 8.97 -6.75
CA PRO A 37 6.87 9.38 -5.38
C PRO A 37 7.26 8.13 -4.61
N VAL A 38 8.48 8.11 -4.07
CA VAL A 38 9.01 6.95 -3.38
C VAL A 38 8.04 6.71 -2.23
N SER A 39 7.22 5.67 -2.34
CA SER A 39 6.20 5.41 -1.34
C SER A 39 6.90 5.27 -0.01
N LEU A 40 6.38 5.98 0.99
CA LEU A 40 6.89 5.83 2.36
C LEU A 40 6.75 4.36 2.84
N LEU A 41 5.85 3.59 2.21
CA LEU A 41 5.70 2.15 2.38
C LEU A 41 6.93 1.34 1.93
N ASP A 42 7.59 1.73 0.84
CA ASP A 42 8.81 1.07 0.33
C ASP A 42 10.04 1.37 1.19
N SER A 43 10.10 2.56 1.81
CA SER A 43 11.16 2.93 2.75
C SER A 43 10.88 2.35 4.13
N GLN A 44 11.48 1.21 4.49
CA GLN A 44 11.66 0.66 5.85
C GLN A 44 10.70 1.18 6.94
N LEU A 45 9.39 1.15 6.69
CA LEU A 45 8.39 1.48 7.70
C LEU A 45 8.57 0.55 8.89
N GLU A 46 9.00 1.09 10.03
CA GLU A 46 9.06 0.37 11.29
C GLU A 46 7.63 0.20 11.79
N VAL A 47 7.08 -0.99 11.52
CA VAL A 47 5.78 -1.38 12.01
C VAL A 47 5.96 -1.89 13.43
N GLU A 48 5.63 -1.06 14.40
CA GLU A 48 5.61 -1.47 15.81
C GLU A 48 4.24 -2.05 16.16
N SER A 49 4.23 -3.26 16.72
CA SER A 49 3.01 -3.83 17.30
C SER A 49 2.64 -3.07 18.56
N LEU A 50 1.38 -2.65 18.68
CA LEU A 50 0.91 -1.92 19.86
C LEU A 50 1.01 -2.80 21.13
N PRO A 51 1.45 -2.24 22.27
CA PRO A 51 1.41 -2.90 23.56
C PRO A 51 -0.01 -3.39 23.92
N VAL A 52 -0.10 -4.53 24.61
CA VAL A 52 -1.38 -5.22 24.90
C VAL A 52 -2.33 -4.35 25.73
N ASP A 53 -1.80 -3.53 26.64
CA ASP A 53 -2.54 -2.58 27.47
C ASP A 53 -3.22 -1.48 26.65
N VAL A 54 -2.58 -1.03 25.55
CA VAL A 54 -3.14 -0.04 24.64
C VAL A 54 -4.24 -0.67 23.78
N GLN A 55 -4.03 -1.91 23.30
CA GLN A 55 -5.06 -2.67 22.58
C GLN A 55 -6.34 -2.85 23.41
N ASP A 56 -6.20 -3.16 24.70
CA ASP A 56 -7.34 -3.31 25.60
C ASP A 56 -8.08 -1.98 25.82
N SER A 57 -7.38 -0.83 25.88
CA SER A 57 -8.04 0.48 25.99
C SER A 57 -8.80 0.88 24.71
N ILE A 58 -8.32 0.48 23.53
CA ILE A 58 -8.98 0.70 22.24
C ILE A 58 -10.29 -0.10 22.17
N ILE A 59 -10.25 -1.36 22.61
CA ILE A 59 -11.43 -2.23 22.64
C ILE A 59 -12.47 -1.69 23.65
N LYS A 60 -12.02 -1.14 24.77
CA LYS A 60 -12.89 -0.56 25.82
C LYS A 60 -13.39 0.85 25.52
N GLY A 61 -12.97 1.48 24.42
CA GLY A 61 -13.45 2.80 24.00
C GLY A 61 -13.01 3.97 24.89
N ALA A 62 -11.84 3.87 25.54
CA ALA A 62 -11.40 4.83 26.54
C ALA A 62 -10.73 6.11 25.98
N THR A 63 -10.74 6.30 24.66
CA THR A 63 -9.93 7.32 23.95
C THR A 63 -10.63 7.78 22.68
N ASP A 64 -10.38 9.02 22.27
CA ASP A 64 -10.93 9.64 21.05
C ASP A 64 -10.34 9.00 19.78
N TYR A 65 -10.90 7.85 19.38
CA TYR A 65 -10.59 7.19 18.13
C TYR A 65 -11.60 7.58 17.06
N SER A 66 -11.11 7.92 15.88
CA SER A 66 -11.92 8.01 14.68
C SER A 66 -12.24 6.61 14.19
N MET A 67 -13.49 6.40 13.79
CA MET A 67 -14.00 5.11 13.33
C MET A 67 -14.42 5.22 11.87
N ILE A 68 -13.97 4.26 11.07
CA ILE A 68 -14.34 4.11 9.66
C ILE A 68 -14.85 2.68 9.47
N ASP A 69 -16.07 2.56 8.94
CA ASP A 69 -16.59 1.27 8.50
C ASP A 69 -15.84 0.81 7.26
N MET A 70 -15.35 -0.42 7.28
CA MET A 70 -14.68 -1.01 6.12
C MET A 70 -15.70 -1.55 5.13
N GLN A 71 -15.47 -1.28 3.86
CA GLN A 71 -16.29 -1.83 2.78
C GLN A 71 -15.84 -3.26 2.48
N GLY A 72 -16.80 -4.18 2.51
CA GLY A 72 -16.53 -5.61 2.36
C GLY A 72 -17.23 -6.27 1.18
N SER A 73 -16.61 -7.34 0.68
CA SER A 73 -17.25 -8.28 -0.24
C SER A 73 -17.84 -9.47 0.55
N ASN A 74 -18.99 -10.00 0.12
CA ASN A 74 -19.58 -11.25 0.64
C ASN A 74 -19.75 -11.37 2.17
N LEU A 75 -20.65 -10.58 2.76
CA LEU A 75 -21.02 -10.60 4.20
C LEU A 75 -19.88 -10.27 5.18
N ALA A 76 -18.66 -10.01 4.69
CA ALA A 76 -17.57 -9.50 5.50
C ALA A 76 -17.92 -8.10 6.00
N THR A 77 -17.80 -7.88 7.31
CA THR A 77 -17.90 -6.56 7.91
C THR A 77 -16.63 -6.26 8.68
N GLY A 78 -16.22 -5.00 8.70
CA GLY A 78 -15.04 -4.59 9.44
C GLY A 78 -15.11 -3.15 9.85
N GLU A 79 -14.31 -2.82 10.84
CA GLU A 79 -14.21 -1.50 11.43
C GLU A 79 -12.73 -1.17 11.62
N LEU A 80 -12.35 0.00 11.11
CA LEU A 80 -11.04 0.58 11.27
C LEU A 80 -11.13 1.71 12.28
N ARG A 81 -10.50 1.53 13.44
CA ARG A 81 -10.32 2.59 14.44
C ARG A 81 -8.93 3.16 14.31
N TYR A 82 -8.81 4.48 14.27
CA TYR A 82 -7.50 5.12 14.19
C TYR A 82 -7.42 6.39 15.04
N GLN A 83 -6.19 6.75 15.40
CA GLN A 83 -5.87 7.98 16.10
C GLN A 83 -4.48 8.44 15.69
N ILE A 84 -4.34 9.74 15.49
CA ILE A 84 -3.05 10.38 15.24
C ILE A 84 -2.63 11.08 16.54
N LYS A 85 -1.49 10.70 17.09
CA LYS A 85 -0.91 11.32 18.28
C LYS A 85 0.61 11.32 18.18
N ASP A 86 1.24 12.44 18.55
CA ASP A 86 2.70 12.58 18.58
C ASP A 86 3.37 12.18 17.25
N ASP A 87 2.77 12.59 16.12
CA ASP A 87 3.22 12.27 14.74
C ASP A 87 3.21 10.77 14.40
N LYS A 88 2.44 9.97 15.14
CA LYS A 88 2.21 8.55 14.88
C LYS A 88 0.72 8.26 14.69
N LEU A 89 0.40 7.55 13.63
CA LEU A 89 -0.92 6.97 13.36
C LEU A 89 -0.99 5.60 14.01
N SER A 90 -1.80 5.48 15.06
CA SER A 90 -2.16 4.19 15.66
C SER A 90 -3.49 3.76 15.10
N PHE A 91 -3.58 2.55 14.57
CA PHE A 91 -4.83 2.02 14.05
C PHE A 91 -5.06 0.56 14.46
N THR A 92 -6.32 0.20 14.56
CA THR A 92 -6.83 -1.12 14.91
C THR A 92 -7.88 -1.52 13.91
N VAL A 93 -7.70 -2.69 13.32
CA VAL A 93 -8.66 -3.31 12.42
C VAL A 93 -9.38 -4.40 13.19
N THR A 94 -10.70 -4.31 13.23
CA THR A 94 -11.59 -5.38 13.69
C THR A 94 -12.40 -5.87 12.51
N ALA A 95 -12.33 -7.15 12.19
CA ALA A 95 -12.98 -7.73 11.04
C ALA A 95 -13.77 -8.97 11.44
N ASN A 96 -15.03 -9.04 11.00
CA ASN A 96 -15.85 -10.22 11.09
C ASN A 96 -15.80 -10.96 9.74
N LEU A 97 -14.93 -11.97 9.70
CA LEU A 97 -14.65 -12.78 8.52
C LEU A 97 -15.03 -14.23 8.83
N GLN A 98 -15.33 -15.00 7.78
CA GLN A 98 -15.55 -16.44 7.94
C GLN A 98 -14.29 -17.13 8.45
N GLU A 99 -14.46 -18.25 9.14
CA GLU A 99 -13.32 -19.06 9.58
C GLU A 99 -12.58 -19.62 8.36
N SER A 100 -11.26 -19.45 8.36
CA SER A 100 -10.36 -19.88 7.29
C SER A 100 -9.21 -20.66 7.90
N LYS A 101 -8.67 -21.61 7.13
CA LYS A 101 -7.43 -22.32 7.50
C LYS A 101 -6.19 -21.45 7.35
N GLU A 102 -6.30 -20.37 6.60
CA GLU A 102 -5.24 -19.39 6.38
C GLU A 102 -5.48 -18.14 7.22
N ASP A 103 -4.40 -17.59 7.76
CA ASP A 103 -4.43 -16.32 8.49
C ASP A 103 -4.87 -15.17 7.57
N TYR A 104 -5.53 -14.17 8.16
CA TYR A 104 -5.78 -12.91 7.49
C TYR A 104 -4.68 -11.90 7.80
N ALA A 105 -4.35 -11.06 6.84
CA ALA A 105 -3.35 -10.01 6.99
C ALA A 105 -3.91 -8.66 6.58
N VAL A 106 -3.41 -7.62 7.25
CA VAL A 106 -3.70 -6.22 6.92
C VAL A 106 -2.53 -5.64 6.14
N TRP A 107 -2.87 -4.99 5.05
CA TRP A 107 -1.97 -4.34 4.12
C TRP A 107 -2.30 -2.85 4.06
N LEU A 108 -1.25 -2.04 3.93
CA LEU A 108 -1.37 -0.65 3.50
C LEU A 108 -1.03 -0.61 2.02
N VAL A 109 -1.90 0.03 1.26
CA VAL A 109 -1.70 0.30 -0.16
C VAL A 109 -1.68 1.81 -0.31
N ASP A 110 -0.64 2.33 -0.95
CA ASP A 110 -0.57 3.75 -1.25
C ASP A 110 -1.52 4.05 -2.42
N SER A 111 -2.35 5.08 -2.29
CA SER A 111 -3.29 5.46 -3.36
C SER A 111 -2.57 6.18 -4.51
N ALA A 112 -1.39 6.75 -4.26
CA ALA A 112 -0.61 7.51 -5.24
C ALA A 112 0.48 6.67 -5.93
N SER A 113 0.92 5.58 -5.30
CA SER A 113 1.88 4.64 -5.85
C SER A 113 1.38 3.22 -5.60
N ASP A 114 1.53 2.29 -6.55
CA ASP A 114 1.09 0.89 -6.39
C ASP A 114 1.95 0.10 -5.36
N ALA A 115 2.54 0.81 -4.40
CA ALA A 115 3.29 0.24 -3.30
C ALA A 115 2.33 -0.36 -2.28
N LYS A 116 2.66 -1.59 -1.85
CA LYS A 116 1.86 -2.38 -0.92
C LYS A 116 2.76 -2.87 0.19
N LYS A 117 2.33 -2.70 1.44
CA LYS A 117 3.08 -3.15 2.61
C LYS A 117 2.19 -3.90 3.58
N ARG A 118 2.57 -5.14 3.88
CA ARG A 118 1.97 -5.91 4.98
C ARG A 118 2.36 -5.28 6.32
N VAL A 119 1.38 -5.05 7.17
CA VAL A 119 1.58 -4.43 8.48
C VAL A 119 1.53 -5.49 9.58
N PHE A 120 0.44 -6.26 9.65
CA PHE A 120 0.29 -7.31 10.66
C PHE A 120 -0.69 -8.39 10.21
N ASN A 121 -0.71 -9.50 10.96
CA ASN A 121 -1.72 -10.54 10.82
C ASN A 121 -2.83 -10.30 11.82
N LEU A 122 -4.07 -10.51 11.39
CA LEU A 122 -5.20 -10.50 12.29
C LEU A 122 -5.20 -11.77 13.14
N LYS A 123 -5.52 -11.62 14.42
CA LYS A 123 -5.67 -12.71 15.37
C LYS A 123 -7.14 -12.90 15.70
N TYR A 124 -7.59 -14.15 15.76
CA TYR A 124 -8.97 -14.45 16.12
C TYR A 124 -9.25 -14.14 17.60
N SER A 125 -10.36 -13.47 17.88
CA SER A 125 -10.83 -13.10 19.21
C SER A 125 -12.36 -13.22 19.32
N LYS A 126 -12.91 -12.99 20.52
CA LYS A 126 -14.37 -13.00 20.75
C LYS A 126 -15.13 -11.93 19.95
N ALA A 127 -14.45 -10.87 19.52
CA ALA A 127 -15.02 -9.78 18.72
C ALA A 127 -14.77 -9.97 17.20
N GLY A 128 -14.26 -11.14 16.79
CA GLY A 128 -13.80 -11.39 15.44
C GLY A 128 -12.27 -11.30 15.32
N TYR A 129 -11.79 -11.14 14.10
CA TYR A 129 -10.37 -11.00 13.78
C TYR A 129 -9.90 -9.58 14.10
N ILE A 130 -8.92 -9.45 14.99
CA ILE A 130 -8.41 -8.16 15.43
C ILE A 130 -6.90 -8.07 15.27
N GLY A 131 -6.42 -6.88 14.93
CA GLY A 131 -5.01 -6.56 14.95
C GLY A 131 -4.81 -5.06 14.94
N SER A 132 -3.63 -4.65 15.36
CA SER A 132 -3.33 -3.25 15.59
C SER A 132 -1.86 -2.97 15.28
N ALA A 133 -1.61 -1.77 14.78
CA ALA A 133 -0.26 -1.31 14.48
C ALA A 133 -0.15 0.20 14.63
N MET A 134 1.10 0.63 14.73
CA MET A 134 1.51 2.01 14.71
C MET A 134 2.38 2.27 13.49
N VAL A 135 2.07 3.34 12.77
CA VAL A 135 2.83 3.81 11.61
C VAL A 135 3.07 5.32 11.71
N PRO A 136 4.14 5.85 11.11
CA PRO A 136 4.35 7.30 11.03
C PRO A 136 3.13 8.05 10.46
N ALA A 137 2.80 9.21 11.04
CA ALA A 137 1.68 10.03 10.59
C ALA A 137 1.99 10.84 9.31
N ASN A 138 3.08 10.56 8.59
CA ASN A 138 3.34 11.16 7.27
C ASN A 138 2.77 10.32 6.11
N ILE A 139 2.16 9.16 6.39
CA ILE A 139 1.63 8.20 5.41
C ILE A 139 0.12 8.43 5.14
N LEU A 140 -0.36 9.67 5.24
CA LEU A 140 -1.77 9.99 5.45
C LEU A 140 -2.72 9.80 4.24
N SER A 141 -2.35 9.06 3.19
CA SER A 141 -3.24 8.78 2.06
C SER A 141 -3.07 7.34 1.60
N VAL A 142 -3.49 6.43 2.47
CA VAL A 142 -3.36 4.98 2.26
C VAL A 142 -4.69 4.29 2.39
N GLU A 143 -4.85 3.25 1.59
CA GLU A 143 -5.92 2.29 1.68
C GLU A 143 -5.50 1.16 2.61
N VAL A 144 -6.31 0.89 3.63
CA VAL A 144 -6.15 -0.25 4.53
C VAL A 144 -6.95 -1.41 3.96
N VAL A 145 -6.24 -2.46 3.57
CA VAL A 145 -6.82 -3.63 2.90
C VAL A 145 -6.67 -4.87 3.78
N VAL A 146 -7.72 -5.67 3.87
CA VAL A 146 -7.72 -6.98 4.51
C VAL A 146 -7.87 -8.06 3.46
N ALA A 147 -6.90 -8.95 3.40
CA ALA A 147 -6.88 -10.12 2.51
C ALA A 147 -6.31 -11.33 3.25
N LYS A 148 -6.31 -12.48 2.60
CA LYS A 148 -5.60 -13.66 3.14
C LYS A 148 -4.10 -13.37 3.18
N ALA A 149 -3.42 -13.90 4.18
CA ALA A 149 -1.97 -13.74 4.35
C ALA A 149 -1.13 -14.33 3.20
N SER A 150 -1.71 -15.26 2.44
CA SER A 150 -1.14 -15.89 1.25
C SER A 150 -1.29 -15.04 -0.01
N ASP A 151 -2.24 -14.10 -0.03
CA ASP A 151 -2.51 -13.24 -1.17
C ASP A 151 -1.61 -12.00 -1.14
N LEU A 152 -0.44 -12.15 -1.75
CA LEU A 152 0.57 -11.09 -1.83
C LEU A 152 0.23 -10.03 -2.90
N MET A 153 -0.65 -10.36 -3.84
CA MET A 153 -1.03 -9.47 -4.95
C MET A 153 -2.30 -8.67 -4.65
N LEU A 154 -3.04 -9.05 -3.61
CA LEU A 154 -4.33 -8.50 -3.21
C LEU A 154 -5.39 -8.67 -4.31
N GLU A 155 -5.44 -9.86 -4.91
CA GLU A 155 -6.45 -10.22 -5.92
C GLU A 155 -7.81 -10.49 -5.27
N ASP A 156 -7.82 -11.05 -4.06
CA ASP A 156 -9.02 -11.44 -3.30
C ASP A 156 -9.20 -10.54 -2.05
N VAL A 157 -9.47 -9.25 -2.30
CA VAL A 157 -9.75 -8.28 -1.22
C VAL A 157 -11.08 -8.57 -0.53
N LEU A 158 -11.03 -8.72 0.80
CA LEU A 158 -12.20 -8.99 1.63
C LEU A 158 -12.79 -7.72 2.23
N LEU A 159 -11.93 -6.84 2.72
CA LEU A 159 -12.31 -5.54 3.29
C LEU A 159 -11.31 -4.48 2.83
N HIS A 160 -11.79 -3.27 2.59
CA HIS A 160 -10.95 -2.10 2.38
C HIS A 160 -11.55 -0.86 3.04
N ALA A 161 -10.68 0.07 3.43
CA ALA A 161 -11.06 1.39 3.91
C ALA A 161 -9.97 2.40 3.56
N GLU A 162 -10.38 3.59 3.11
CA GLU A 162 -9.45 4.68 2.82
C GLU A 162 -9.21 5.53 4.06
N LEU A 163 -7.94 5.74 4.40
CA LEU A 163 -7.50 6.74 5.36
C LEU A 163 -7.03 7.97 4.59
N LEU A 164 -7.92 8.97 4.51
CA LEU A 164 -7.59 10.28 3.96
C LEU A 164 -6.94 11.15 5.02
N ALA A 165 -6.00 12.00 4.59
CA ALA A 165 -5.35 12.95 5.48
C ALA A 165 -6.44 13.89 6.01
N PRO A 166 -6.45 14.21 7.33
CA PRO A 166 -7.35 15.23 7.83
C PRO A 166 -7.07 16.52 7.05
N GLU A 167 -8.11 17.10 6.43
CA GLU A 167 -7.98 18.41 5.81
C GLU A 167 -7.44 19.39 6.87
N ALA A 168 -6.25 19.92 6.62
CA ALA A 168 -5.71 21.01 7.42
C ALA A 168 -6.65 22.21 7.23
N ASN A 169 -7.57 22.40 8.19
CA ASN A 169 -8.30 23.65 8.34
C ASN A 169 -7.39 24.71 8.96
#